data_AF-A0A2V7L6V8-F1
#
_entry.id   AF-A0A2V7L6V8-F1
#
_cell.length_a   1.000
_cell.length_b   1.000
_cell.length_c   1.000
_cell.angle_alpha   90.00
_cell.angle_beta   90.00
_cell.angle_gamma   90.00
#
_symmetry.space_group_name_H-M   'P 1'
#
loop_
_entity.id
_entity.type
_entity.pdbx_description
1 polymer ?
#
loop_
_entity_poly.entity_id
_entity_poly.type
_entity_poly.pdbx_seq_one_letter_code
_entity_poly.pdbx_strand_id
1 'polypeptide(L)'
;MSVRLNRPYQLRDRQLGFTAHAGHGGGLEHLHDSSPGRRSLPVPRWAPVRRTLAGRGRADHSVGRARGRHDLDLRRVAGRTRRRRAVAVRTFFRALFGLILRVFFRRIEVSGIERVPESGPVIFVLNHPSGLIDPAFLLCLAPRRISLLAKAPLFRMPVIGFFCRAFEAIPVHRRQDAGSDSSQNRETFDTARGVLARGGAIAIFPEGVSHSDPKLRPLKTGAARIAFGVARGLSQSAPLRIVPAGLYYRAKRTFRSVALLYFGEPFVVAPVALEPGEEPPAGPVRELTARIERALAAVTLQAEQAEAHSLVERAQRIVSTEDEAPPSPPSLADEFALRRRLLAGYDVVREQWPERFAALATRIDRYEAALAVAGLDPQQLAPGRFTPGRVARYVGKAVLVLVLLLPAALVGVVVHYPAYRAVGFVATGMAKGAEDALASIKVLAAMLLFPLTWIGVAAVVWLGRGLEDGLLALAIAPLTAYAALLFFERLDRIIGGARALSLFVFRRWAFLRLLAERHAIREEIVALGRAVETS
;
A
#
# COMPACT_ATOMS: atom_id res chain seq x y z
N MET A 1 19.10 -53.32 21.34
CA MET A 1 19.79 -53.08 20.06
C MET A 1 19.17 -51.88 19.36
N SER A 2 19.95 -50.83 19.26
CA SER A 2 19.71 -49.54 18.59
C SER A 2 19.78 -49.64 17.07
N VAL A 3 18.94 -48.91 16.30
CA VAL A 3 19.37 -48.16 15.08
C VAL A 3 18.42 -46.96 14.81
N ARG A 4 18.99 -45.77 15.03
CA ARG A 4 18.94 -44.45 14.36
C ARG A 4 17.81 -44.11 13.36
N LEU A 5 17.06 -43.04 13.70
CA LEU A 5 16.43 -42.13 12.73
C LEU A 5 17.41 -40.98 12.40
N ASN A 6 17.70 -40.80 11.11
CA ASN A 6 18.61 -39.77 10.61
C ASN A 6 17.86 -38.43 10.45
N ARG A 7 18.25 -37.39 11.19
CA ARG A 7 17.99 -35.98 10.88
C ARG A 7 19.22 -35.40 10.19
N PRO A 8 19.03 -34.62 9.11
CA PRO A 8 19.77 -33.36 8.98
C PRO A 8 18.87 -32.28 8.30
N TYR A 9 18.87 -30.97 8.56
CA TYR A 9 19.80 -30.01 9.17
C TYR A 9 19.01 -28.85 9.82
N GLN A 10 19.43 -28.42 11.01
CA GLN A 10 19.26 -27.07 11.56
C GLN A 10 20.64 -26.41 11.63
N LEU A 11 20.79 -25.19 11.12
CA LEU A 11 21.75 -24.16 11.53
C LEU A 11 21.11 -22.82 11.11
N ARG A 12 21.04 -21.74 11.88
CA ARG A 12 21.35 -21.37 13.28
C ARG A 12 20.57 -20.07 13.50
N ASP A 13 19.92 -19.92 14.64
CA ASP A 13 19.96 -18.66 15.38
C ASP A 13 19.69 -18.97 16.85
N ARG A 14 20.75 -18.83 17.65
CA ARG A 14 20.70 -18.75 19.11
C ARG A 14 21.26 -17.38 19.44
N GLN A 15 20.46 -16.53 20.05
CA GLN A 15 20.84 -15.78 21.25
C GLN A 15 19.62 -14.97 21.72
N LEU A 16 19.06 -15.36 22.86
CA LEU A 16 18.78 -14.53 24.04
C LEU A 16 17.81 -15.32 24.91
N GLY A 17 18.34 -15.87 26.00
CA GLY A 17 17.52 -16.25 27.15
C GLY A 17 17.29 -15.02 28.00
N PHE A 18 16.12 -14.94 28.62
CA PHE A 18 15.96 -14.44 29.98
C PHE A 18 14.68 -15.03 30.59
N THR A 19 14.89 -15.61 31.76
CA THR A 19 13.92 -16.04 32.76
C THR A 19 13.14 -14.86 33.35
N ALA A 20 11.87 -15.05 33.73
CA ALA A 20 11.39 -14.82 35.10
C ALA A 20 9.86 -14.66 35.23
N HIS A 21 9.34 -15.44 36.18
CA HIS A 21 8.34 -15.14 37.21
C HIS A 21 6.85 -14.89 36.91
N ALA A 22 6.10 -15.76 37.57
CA ALA A 22 4.69 -15.75 37.92
C ALA A 22 4.27 -14.62 38.89
N GLY A 23 2.98 -14.27 38.80
CA GLY A 23 2.14 -13.65 39.83
C GLY A 23 0.71 -13.58 39.25
N HIS A 24 -0.23 -14.44 39.70
CA HIS A 24 -1.28 -14.13 40.69
C HIS A 24 -1.93 -12.74 40.43
N GLY A 25 -3.23 -12.57 40.19
CA GLY A 25 -4.39 -13.40 40.47
C GLY A 25 -5.51 -12.47 40.98
N GLY A 26 -6.75 -12.68 40.53
CA GLY A 26 -7.96 -12.00 41.04
C GLY A 26 -8.33 -10.72 40.26
N GLY A 27 -9.60 -10.44 39.95
CA GLY A 27 -10.84 -11.08 40.32
C GLY A 27 -11.96 -10.58 39.40
N LEU A 28 -12.98 -11.43 39.29
CA LEU A 28 -14.25 -11.23 38.59
C LEU A 28 -15.08 -10.14 39.29
N GLU A 29 -15.87 -9.38 38.52
CA GLU A 29 -17.30 -9.19 38.81
C GLU A 29 -18.06 -8.52 37.65
N HIS A 30 -19.09 -9.26 37.24
CA HIS A 30 -20.32 -8.96 36.50
C HIS A 30 -20.79 -7.49 36.35
N LEU A 31 -21.43 -7.18 35.20
CA LEU A 31 -22.88 -6.88 35.11
C LEU A 31 -23.32 -6.44 33.68
N HIS A 32 -24.37 -7.11 33.17
CA HIS A 32 -25.46 -6.64 32.29
C HIS A 32 -25.26 -6.18 30.83
N ASP A 33 -25.57 -7.12 29.93
CA ASP A 33 -26.64 -7.12 28.91
C ASP A 33 -27.33 -5.78 28.53
N SER A 34 -27.26 -5.43 27.23
CA SER A 34 -28.35 -4.82 26.44
C SER A 34 -27.97 -4.75 24.94
N SER A 35 -28.48 -5.67 24.13
CA SER A 35 -28.60 -5.52 22.65
C SER A 35 -29.73 -4.50 22.32
N PRO A 36 -29.69 -3.71 21.22
CA PRO A 36 -30.06 -4.27 19.91
C PRO A 36 -29.53 -3.55 18.64
N GLY A 37 -29.70 -4.21 17.49
CA GLY A 37 -30.21 -3.51 16.30
C GLY A 37 -29.29 -3.45 15.08
N ARG A 38 -29.19 -4.55 14.33
CA ARG A 38 -28.77 -4.54 12.93
C ARG A 38 -29.75 -3.71 12.09
N ARG A 39 -29.26 -2.66 11.42
CA ARG A 39 -29.91 -2.07 10.24
C ARG A 39 -28.94 -2.07 9.06
N SER A 40 -29.33 -2.75 8.00
CA SER A 40 -28.70 -2.77 6.69
C SER A 40 -28.92 -1.42 5.98
N LEU A 41 -27.85 -0.84 5.45
CA LEU A 41 -27.91 0.38 4.62
C LEU A 41 -27.82 0.01 3.13
N PRO A 42 -28.64 0.62 2.25
CA PRO A 42 -28.67 0.33 0.82
C PRO A 42 -27.60 1.09 0.04
N VAL A 43 -27.08 0.44 -1.01
CA VAL A 43 -26.06 0.97 -1.94
C VAL A 43 -26.76 1.56 -3.18
N PRO A 44 -26.54 2.84 -3.55
CA PRO A 44 -27.00 3.36 -4.84
C PRO A 44 -25.92 3.31 -5.93
N ARG A 45 -26.37 3.01 -7.15
CA ARG A 45 -25.61 2.88 -8.40
C ARG A 45 -25.12 4.22 -8.94
N TRP A 46 -23.99 4.16 -9.65
CA TRP A 46 -23.32 5.25 -10.35
C TRP A 46 -23.91 5.49 -11.76
N ALA A 47 -24.07 6.76 -12.15
CA ALA A 47 -24.25 7.19 -13.54
C ALA A 47 -23.39 8.45 -13.80
N PRO A 48 -22.75 8.60 -14.98
CA PRO A 48 -21.83 9.71 -15.23
C PRO A 48 -22.54 10.92 -15.83
N VAL A 49 -22.43 12.07 -15.18
CA VAL A 49 -22.90 13.36 -15.70
C VAL A 49 -21.78 14.05 -16.49
N ARG A 50 -21.97 14.23 -17.80
CA ARG A 50 -21.23 15.19 -18.62
C ARG A 50 -21.87 16.57 -18.47
N ARG A 51 -21.07 17.61 -18.19
CA ARG A 51 -21.49 19.00 -18.35
C ARG A 51 -20.57 19.75 -19.32
N THR A 52 -21.18 20.12 -20.44
CA THR A 52 -20.78 21.20 -21.36
C THR A 52 -21.13 22.55 -20.75
N LEU A 53 -20.24 23.54 -20.87
CA LEU A 53 -20.53 24.94 -20.56
C LEU A 53 -20.14 25.82 -21.74
N ALA A 54 -21.15 26.31 -22.45
CA ALA A 54 -21.11 27.50 -23.28
C ALA A 54 -22.30 28.37 -22.86
N GLY A 55 -22.05 29.60 -22.46
CA GLY A 55 -23.08 30.53 -22.01
C GLY A 55 -22.47 31.89 -21.71
N ARG A 56 -22.54 32.78 -22.70
CA ARG A 56 -22.18 34.20 -22.62
C ARG A 56 -23.22 34.96 -21.79
N GLY A 57 -22.75 35.93 -21.01
CA GLY A 57 -23.57 37.02 -20.46
C GLY A 57 -22.69 38.24 -20.24
N ARG A 58 -22.89 39.27 -21.08
CA ARG A 58 -22.29 40.61 -20.99
C ARG A 58 -23.05 41.42 -19.94
N ALA A 59 -22.32 42.18 -19.13
CA ALA A 59 -22.77 43.46 -18.60
C ALA A 59 -21.56 44.40 -18.49
N ASP A 60 -21.82 45.65 -18.83
CA ASP A 60 -20.92 46.71 -19.26
C ASP A 60 -20.51 47.59 -18.06
N HIS A 61 -19.27 48.08 -18.03
CA HIS A 61 -18.90 49.30 -17.31
C HIS A 61 -17.60 49.90 -17.86
N SER A 62 -17.80 50.96 -18.64
CA SER A 62 -16.94 52.11 -18.93
C SER A 62 -15.58 52.18 -18.22
N VAL A 63 -14.50 52.12 -19.01
CA VAL A 63 -13.14 52.50 -18.58
C VAL A 63 -12.62 53.63 -19.48
N GLY A 64 -12.29 54.74 -18.83
CA GLY A 64 -11.61 55.88 -19.44
C GLY A 64 -10.28 55.49 -20.05
N ARG A 65 -10.01 56.03 -21.24
CA ARG A 65 -8.73 55.93 -21.95
C ARG A 65 -7.62 56.57 -21.10
N ALA A 66 -6.78 55.74 -20.49
CA ALA A 66 -5.41 56.11 -20.14
C ALA A 66 -4.46 55.33 -21.06
N ARG A 67 -3.77 56.06 -21.95
CA ARG A 67 -2.64 55.55 -22.74
C ARG A 67 -1.50 55.20 -21.76
N GLY A 68 -1.39 53.92 -21.40
CA GLY A 68 -0.28 53.36 -20.65
C GLY A 68 0.47 52.33 -21.49
N ARG A 69 1.77 52.54 -21.68
CA ARG A 69 2.70 51.67 -22.41
C ARG A 69 2.52 50.20 -21.98
N HIS A 70 2.41 49.29 -22.94
CA HIS A 70 2.46 47.85 -22.73
C HIS A 70 3.89 47.41 -22.38
N ASP A 71 4.32 47.64 -21.13
CA ASP A 71 5.38 46.82 -20.57
C ASP A 71 4.79 45.43 -20.34
N LEU A 72 5.08 44.50 -21.26
CA LEU A 72 4.91 43.08 -21.04
C LEU A 72 5.73 42.73 -19.80
N ASP A 73 5.07 42.61 -18.64
CA ASP A 73 5.69 42.23 -17.38
C ASP A 73 6.33 40.83 -17.53
N LEU A 74 7.58 40.82 -18.00
CA LEU A 74 8.36 39.62 -18.30
C LEU A 74 8.52 38.76 -17.04
N ARG A 75 8.41 39.32 -15.83
CA ARG A 75 8.41 38.57 -14.57
C ARG A 75 7.11 37.79 -14.37
N ARG A 76 5.95 38.35 -14.73
CA ARG A 76 4.68 37.60 -14.75
C ARG A 76 4.65 36.53 -15.84
N VAL A 77 5.21 36.80 -17.01
CA VAL A 77 5.29 35.81 -18.11
C VAL A 77 6.27 34.70 -17.75
N ALA A 78 7.45 35.02 -17.21
CA ALA A 78 8.43 34.07 -16.70
C ALA A 78 7.90 33.26 -15.50
N GLY A 79 7.14 33.89 -14.60
CA GLY A 79 6.46 33.23 -13.49
C GLY A 79 5.38 32.25 -13.97
N ARG A 80 4.60 32.62 -15.01
CA ARG A 80 3.61 31.75 -15.64
C ARG A 80 4.27 30.57 -16.38
N THR A 81 5.36 30.79 -17.12
CA THR A 81 6.09 29.70 -17.80
C THR A 81 6.78 28.78 -16.80
N ARG A 82 7.39 29.30 -15.73
CA ARG A 82 7.97 28.49 -14.64
C ARG A 82 6.91 27.66 -13.91
N ARG A 83 5.74 28.23 -13.61
CA ARG A 83 4.61 27.51 -13.00
C ARG A 83 4.05 26.44 -13.95
N ARG A 84 3.90 26.73 -15.24
CA ARG A 84 3.48 25.75 -16.26
C ARG A 84 4.47 24.58 -16.37
N ARG A 85 5.77 24.88 -16.42
CA ARG A 85 6.83 23.85 -16.42
C ARG A 85 6.79 22.98 -15.17
N ALA A 86 6.66 23.58 -13.97
CA ALA A 86 6.55 22.83 -12.72
C ALA A 86 5.33 21.89 -12.69
N VAL A 87 4.18 22.37 -13.19
CA VAL A 87 2.98 21.53 -13.33
C VAL A 87 3.20 20.39 -14.31
N ALA A 88 3.79 20.65 -15.48
CA ALA A 88 4.08 19.62 -16.48
C ALA A 88 5.04 18.54 -15.95
N VAL A 89 6.13 18.96 -15.30
CA VAL A 89 7.12 18.08 -14.67
C VAL A 89 6.45 17.19 -13.61
N ARG A 90 5.64 17.77 -12.72
CA ARG A 90 4.92 17.01 -11.70
C ARG A 90 3.93 16.02 -12.30
N THR A 91 3.17 16.42 -13.33
CA THR A 91 2.23 15.54 -14.04
C THR A 91 2.95 14.37 -14.71
N PHE A 92 4.08 14.65 -15.37
CA PHE A 92 4.92 13.62 -15.97
C PHE A 92 5.41 12.61 -14.92
N PHE A 93 5.97 13.09 -13.80
CA PHE A 93 6.43 12.19 -12.74
C PHE A 93 5.30 11.42 -12.08
N ARG A 94 4.14 12.05 -11.87
CA ARG A 94 2.94 11.35 -11.39
C ARG A 94 2.52 10.22 -12.34
N ALA A 95 2.55 10.45 -13.65
CA ALA A 95 2.23 9.42 -14.64
C ALA A 95 3.29 8.30 -14.65
N LEU A 96 4.58 8.65 -14.60
CA LEU A 96 5.69 7.72 -14.56
C LEU A 96 5.65 6.82 -13.32
N PHE A 97 5.50 7.40 -12.12
CA PHE A 97 5.38 6.64 -10.88
C PHE A 97 4.08 5.84 -10.82
N GLY A 98 2.98 6.37 -11.36
CA GLY A 98 1.74 5.62 -11.53
C GLY A 98 1.93 4.37 -12.40
N LEU A 99 2.71 4.46 -13.48
CA LEU A 99 3.08 3.31 -14.31
C LEU A 99 3.98 2.33 -13.55
N ILE A 100 5.03 2.82 -12.88
CA ILE A 100 5.95 2.00 -12.09
C ILE A 100 5.19 1.21 -11.01
N LEU A 101 4.27 1.86 -10.29
CA LEU A 101 3.43 1.20 -9.29
C LEU A 101 2.55 0.11 -9.92
N ARG A 102 1.97 0.34 -11.10
CA ARG A 102 1.15 -0.66 -11.83
C ARG A 102 1.97 -1.83 -12.39
N VAL A 103 3.25 -1.61 -12.69
CA VAL A 103 4.17 -2.69 -13.08
C VAL A 103 4.58 -3.48 -11.84
N PHE A 104 4.96 -2.80 -10.75
CA PHE A 104 5.40 -3.44 -9.50
C PHE A 104 4.29 -4.19 -8.78
N PHE A 105 3.07 -3.63 -8.73
CA PHE A 105 1.90 -4.24 -8.08
C PHE A 105 0.89 -4.69 -9.12
N ARG A 106 0.40 -5.93 -9.00
CA ARG A 106 -0.60 -6.47 -9.94
C ARG A 106 -1.99 -5.86 -9.80
N ARG A 107 -2.30 -5.37 -8.60
CA ARG A 107 -3.55 -4.73 -8.27
C ARG A 107 -3.28 -3.67 -7.21
N ILE A 108 -3.76 -2.46 -7.48
CA ILE A 108 -3.76 -1.36 -6.52
C ILE A 108 -5.20 -0.92 -6.37
N GLU A 109 -5.69 -0.86 -5.14
CA GLU A 109 -6.99 -0.30 -4.83
C GLU A 109 -6.85 0.94 -3.96
N VAL A 110 -7.78 1.87 -4.14
CA VAL A 110 -7.92 3.07 -3.33
C VAL A 110 -9.32 3.04 -2.76
N SER A 111 -9.43 3.15 -1.44
CA SER A 111 -10.71 3.14 -0.71
C SER A 111 -10.83 4.38 0.16
N GLY A 112 -12.04 4.91 0.33
CA GLY A 112 -12.28 6.11 1.13
C GLY A 112 -11.91 7.42 0.44
N ILE A 113 -11.73 7.43 -0.89
CA ILE A 113 -11.29 8.62 -1.63
C ILE A 113 -12.29 9.79 -1.50
N GLU A 114 -13.57 9.46 -1.37
CA GLU A 114 -14.69 10.37 -1.12
C GLU A 114 -14.59 11.12 0.21
N ARG A 115 -13.83 10.58 1.17
CA ARG A 115 -13.58 11.23 2.47
C ARG A 115 -12.49 12.30 2.39
N VAL A 116 -11.73 12.33 1.29
CA VAL A 116 -10.62 13.27 1.12
C VAL A 116 -11.18 14.66 0.79
N PRO A 117 -10.90 15.70 1.61
CA PRO A 117 -11.37 17.04 1.31
C PRO A 117 -10.82 17.54 -0.03
N GLU A 118 -11.71 17.94 -0.94
CA GLU A 118 -11.34 18.45 -2.27
C GLU A 118 -10.51 19.74 -2.20
N SER A 119 -10.82 20.59 -1.22
CA SER A 119 -10.18 21.89 -1.00
C SER A 119 -9.92 22.14 0.48
N GLY A 120 -9.25 23.26 0.78
CA GLY A 120 -8.89 23.65 2.14
C GLY A 120 -7.67 22.92 2.69
N PRO A 121 -7.17 23.38 3.84
CA PRO A 121 -5.94 22.89 4.46
C PRO A 121 -6.07 21.45 4.98
N VAL A 122 -5.18 20.57 4.51
CA VAL A 122 -5.19 19.14 4.89
C VAL A 122 -3.81 18.64 5.30
N ILE A 123 -3.73 17.92 6.40
CA ILE A 123 -2.56 17.12 6.78
C ILE A 123 -2.92 15.64 6.62
N PHE A 124 -2.28 14.95 5.68
CA PHE A 124 -2.35 13.50 5.60
C PHE A 124 -1.35 12.88 6.56
N VAL A 125 -1.79 11.91 7.37
CA VAL A 125 -0.95 11.14 8.28
C VAL A 125 -0.97 9.67 7.85
N LEU A 126 0.19 9.06 7.67
CA LEU A 126 0.33 7.72 7.08
C LEU A 126 1.27 6.82 7.88
N ASN A 127 1.03 5.51 7.84
CA ASN A 127 1.99 4.51 8.27
C ASN A 127 3.10 4.34 7.22
N HIS A 128 4.26 3.81 7.63
CA HIS A 128 5.43 3.70 6.75
C HIS A 128 6.00 2.27 6.62
N PRO A 129 5.25 1.30 6.07
CA PRO A 129 5.65 -0.10 6.11
C PRO A 129 6.70 -0.52 5.06
N SER A 130 6.93 0.25 3.99
CA SER A 130 7.75 -0.19 2.84
C SER A 130 8.73 0.86 2.28
N GLY A 131 9.04 1.89 3.07
CA GLY A 131 10.06 2.89 2.74
C GLY A 131 9.64 3.80 1.58
N LEU A 132 10.56 4.10 0.64
CA LEU A 132 10.37 5.08 -0.44
C LEU A 132 9.21 4.79 -1.42
N ILE A 133 8.67 3.58 -1.45
CA ILE A 133 7.48 3.27 -2.26
C ILE A 133 6.20 3.85 -1.64
N ASP A 134 6.14 3.99 -0.32
CA ASP A 134 4.94 4.45 0.40
C ASP A 134 4.50 5.86 0.00
N PRO A 135 5.40 6.87 -0.07
CA PRO A 135 5.01 8.19 -0.54
C PRO A 135 4.48 8.21 -1.98
N ALA A 136 4.94 7.30 -2.84
CA ALA A 136 4.52 7.27 -4.23
C ALA A 136 3.02 6.96 -4.36
N PHE A 137 2.46 6.13 -3.47
CA PHE A 137 1.02 5.85 -3.44
C PHE A 137 0.23 7.13 -3.23
N LEU A 138 0.54 7.90 -2.19
CA LEU A 138 -0.21 9.11 -1.91
C LEU A 138 0.00 10.19 -2.98
N LEU A 139 1.25 10.41 -3.42
CA LEU A 139 1.56 11.41 -4.45
C LEU A 139 0.90 11.10 -5.81
N CYS A 140 0.74 9.81 -6.13
CA CYS A 140 0.21 9.37 -7.43
C CYS A 140 -1.28 9.04 -7.42
N LEU A 141 -1.88 8.71 -6.27
CA LEU A 141 -3.25 8.21 -6.20
C LEU A 141 -4.19 9.16 -5.46
N ALA A 142 -3.69 10.07 -4.63
CA ALA A 142 -4.56 11.07 -4.00
C ALA A 142 -5.22 11.99 -5.06
N PRO A 143 -6.46 12.45 -4.80
CA PRO A 143 -7.23 13.30 -5.73
C PRO A 143 -6.77 14.76 -5.74
N ARG A 144 -5.75 15.13 -4.93
CA ARG A 144 -5.25 16.50 -4.82
C ARG A 144 -3.74 16.55 -4.73
N ARG A 145 -3.18 17.76 -4.94
CA ARG A 145 -1.74 18.02 -4.79
C ARG A 145 -1.35 18.01 -3.32
N ILE A 146 -0.26 17.31 -3.03
CA ILE A 146 0.28 17.10 -1.68
C ILE A 146 1.78 17.40 -1.71
N SER A 147 2.27 18.09 -0.69
CA SER A 147 3.70 18.28 -0.42
C SER A 147 4.12 17.35 0.73
N LEU A 148 5.03 16.42 0.44
CA LEU A 148 5.47 15.43 1.42
C LEU A 148 6.58 15.98 2.31
N LEU A 149 6.51 15.75 3.62
CA LEU A 149 7.64 15.94 4.52
C LEU A 149 8.61 14.76 4.39
N ALA A 150 9.82 15.01 3.86
CA ALA A 150 10.81 14.00 3.54
C ALA A 150 12.14 14.26 4.24
N LYS A 151 12.88 13.19 4.60
CA LYS A 151 14.18 13.33 5.28
C LYS A 151 15.16 14.15 4.41
N ALA A 152 15.81 15.15 5.02
CA ALA A 152 16.72 16.06 4.30
C ALA A 152 17.84 15.35 3.50
N PRO A 153 18.45 14.24 3.96
CA PRO A 153 19.46 13.52 3.19
C PRO A 153 18.97 13.02 1.81
N LEU A 154 17.66 12.78 1.61
CA LEU A 154 17.14 12.36 0.30
C LEU A 154 17.35 13.42 -0.79
N PHE A 155 17.36 14.69 -0.42
CA PHE A 155 17.47 15.79 -1.37
C PHE A 155 18.87 15.89 -2.00
N ARG A 156 19.89 15.31 -1.35
CA ARG A 156 21.27 15.21 -1.85
C ARG A 156 21.48 14.04 -2.80
N MET A 157 20.56 13.07 -2.82
CA MET A 157 20.67 11.92 -3.73
C MET A 157 20.27 12.37 -5.16
N PRO A 158 21.04 12.04 -6.22
CA PRO A 158 20.80 12.59 -7.55
C PRO A 158 19.39 12.31 -8.09
N VAL A 159 18.97 11.04 -8.05
CA VAL A 159 17.68 10.59 -8.59
C VAL A 159 16.54 10.91 -7.62
N ILE A 160 16.67 10.51 -6.35
CA ILE A 160 15.60 10.70 -5.37
C ILE A 160 15.38 12.18 -5.04
N GLY A 161 16.45 12.95 -4.90
CA GLY A 161 16.37 14.39 -4.63
C GLY A 161 15.72 15.16 -5.77
N PHE A 162 15.92 14.73 -7.01
CA PHE A 162 15.20 15.30 -8.16
C PHE A 162 13.68 15.06 -8.04
N PHE A 163 13.26 13.85 -7.65
CA PHE A 163 11.85 13.56 -7.40
C PHE A 163 11.28 14.34 -6.21
N CYS A 164 12.02 14.44 -5.11
CA CYS A 164 11.62 15.26 -3.97
C CYS A 164 11.33 16.72 -4.39
N ARG A 165 12.20 17.31 -5.22
CA ARG A 165 11.99 18.65 -5.77
C ARG A 165 10.81 18.72 -6.75
N ALA A 166 10.65 17.73 -7.62
CA ALA A 166 9.55 17.68 -8.60
C ALA A 166 8.15 17.58 -7.95
N PHE A 167 8.06 16.92 -6.79
CA PHE A 167 6.84 16.82 -6.01
C PHE A 167 6.68 17.93 -4.94
N GLU A 168 7.56 18.92 -4.92
CA GLU A 168 7.55 20.02 -3.93
C GLU A 168 7.56 19.48 -2.48
N ALA A 169 8.39 18.46 -2.24
CA ALA A 169 8.59 17.89 -0.91
C ALA A 169 9.33 18.88 0.01
N ILE A 170 8.99 18.86 1.29
CA ILE A 170 9.54 19.72 2.33
C ILE A 170 10.63 18.92 3.07
N PRO A 171 11.90 19.38 3.09
CA PRO A 171 12.97 18.70 3.81
C PRO A 171 12.73 18.77 5.32
N VAL A 172 13.01 17.67 6.02
CA VAL A 172 12.90 17.56 7.49
C VAL A 172 14.22 17.08 8.07
N HIS A 173 14.72 17.77 9.11
CA HIS A 173 15.96 17.45 9.80
C HIS A 173 15.66 16.72 11.12
N ARG A 174 15.76 15.39 11.11
CA ARG A 174 15.52 14.58 12.33
C ARG A 174 16.81 14.48 13.12
N ARG A 175 16.74 14.54 14.46
CA ARG A 175 17.89 14.43 15.37
C ARG A 175 18.79 13.19 15.17
N GLN A 176 18.22 12.12 14.62
CA GLN A 176 18.89 10.86 14.35
C GLN A 176 19.64 10.83 13.00
N ASP A 177 19.51 11.86 12.17
CA ASP A 177 20.16 11.92 10.85
C ASP A 177 21.56 12.55 10.98
N ALA A 178 22.58 11.95 10.35
CA ALA A 178 23.95 12.44 10.42
C ALA A 178 24.06 13.88 9.89
N GLY A 179 24.61 14.79 10.70
CA GLY A 179 24.76 16.22 10.38
C GLY A 179 23.47 17.06 10.50
N SER A 180 22.46 16.60 11.26
CA SER A 180 21.24 17.38 11.48
C SER A 180 21.43 18.46 12.55
N ASP A 181 21.17 19.72 12.21
CA ASP A 181 20.94 20.78 13.18
C ASP A 181 19.44 20.90 13.45
N SER A 182 19.02 20.69 14.70
CA SER A 182 17.61 20.79 15.10
C SER A 182 17.03 22.20 15.02
N SER A 183 17.88 23.24 14.91
CA SER A 183 17.48 24.64 14.69
C SER A 183 16.77 24.84 13.32
N GLN A 184 17.10 24.02 12.31
CA GLN A 184 16.54 24.06 10.96
C GLN A 184 15.10 23.51 10.86
N ASN A 185 14.59 22.88 11.93
CA ASN A 185 13.20 22.41 11.97
C ASN A 185 12.18 23.56 11.99
N ARG A 186 12.60 24.77 12.38
CA ARG A 186 11.73 25.94 12.35
C ARG A 186 11.31 26.28 10.92
N GLU A 187 12.27 26.36 10.00
CA GLU A 187 12.01 26.61 8.57
C GLU A 187 11.14 25.53 7.93
N THR A 188 11.35 24.27 8.31
CA THR A 188 10.51 23.14 7.88
C THR A 188 9.06 23.35 8.29
N PHE A 189 8.82 23.70 9.56
CA PHE A 189 7.49 23.98 10.07
C PHE A 189 6.88 25.23 9.44
N ASP A 190 7.65 26.30 9.25
CA ASP A 190 7.18 27.52 8.57
C ASP A 190 6.76 27.24 7.13
N THR A 191 7.54 26.44 6.40
CA THR A 191 7.21 26.03 5.03
C THR A 191 5.93 25.20 5.00
N ALA A 192 5.79 24.22 5.89
CA ALA A 192 4.61 23.37 6.00
C ALA A 192 3.36 24.19 6.36
N ARG A 193 3.47 25.09 7.35
CA ARG A 193 2.40 26.02 7.73
C ARG A 193 2.03 26.94 6.58
N GLY A 194 3.00 27.46 5.83
CA GLY A 194 2.75 28.30 4.65
C GLY A 194 1.98 27.58 3.54
N VAL A 195 2.26 26.28 3.31
CA VAL A 195 1.47 25.46 2.37
C VAL A 195 0.03 25.33 2.85
N LEU A 196 -0.18 25.02 4.13
CA LEU A 196 -1.51 24.87 4.73
C LEU A 196 -2.29 26.20 4.75
N ALA A 197 -1.65 27.31 5.11
CA ALA A 197 -2.28 28.64 5.13
C ALA A 197 -2.84 29.05 3.76
N ARG A 198 -2.26 28.56 2.66
CA ARG A 198 -2.76 28.75 1.29
C ARG A 198 -3.85 27.75 0.87
N GLY A 199 -4.40 26.97 1.80
CA GLY A 199 -5.37 25.90 1.54
C GLY A 199 -4.76 24.66 0.87
N GLY A 200 -3.44 24.50 0.93
CA GLY A 200 -2.71 23.35 0.38
C GLY A 200 -2.86 22.09 1.23
N ALA A 201 -2.18 21.02 0.81
CA ALA A 201 -2.10 19.80 1.61
C ALA A 201 -0.65 19.35 1.79
N ILE A 202 -0.35 18.85 2.99
CA ILE A 202 0.93 18.20 3.28
C ILE A 202 0.70 16.75 3.69
N ALA A 203 1.75 15.94 3.61
CA ALA A 203 1.72 14.58 4.11
C ALA A 203 2.93 14.29 5.01
N ILE A 204 2.70 13.56 6.09
CA ILE A 204 3.72 13.20 7.08
C ILE A 204 3.55 11.75 7.52
N PHE A 205 4.67 11.06 7.73
CA PHE A 205 4.72 9.77 8.41
C PHE A 205 5.11 10.01 9.87
N PRO A 206 4.15 10.07 10.81
CA PRO A 206 4.40 10.54 12.17
C PRO A 206 5.29 9.59 13.00
N GLU A 207 5.43 8.32 12.60
CA GLU A 207 6.39 7.35 13.18
C GLU A 207 7.84 7.81 12.93
N GLY A 208 8.06 8.52 11.82
CA GLY A 208 9.35 9.08 11.44
C GLY A 208 10.42 8.04 11.11
N VAL A 209 10.07 6.77 10.94
CA VAL A 209 10.90 5.66 10.46
C VAL A 209 10.00 4.66 9.73
N SER A 210 10.55 3.90 8.77
CA SER A 210 9.86 2.75 8.18
C SER A 210 10.17 1.46 8.96
N HIS A 211 9.23 0.50 8.97
CA HIS A 211 9.41 -0.76 9.70
C HIS A 211 8.49 -1.90 9.21
N SER A 212 8.72 -3.10 9.76
CA SER A 212 7.91 -4.31 9.55
C SER A 212 7.13 -4.75 10.77
N ASP A 213 7.20 -3.99 11.86
CA ASP A 213 6.58 -4.32 13.15
C ASP A 213 5.06 -4.56 13.01
N PRO A 214 4.49 -5.43 13.86
CA PRO A 214 3.09 -5.85 13.76
C PRO A 214 2.08 -4.76 14.15
N LYS A 215 2.54 -3.64 14.71
CA LYS A 215 1.74 -2.48 15.06
C LYS A 215 2.50 -1.20 14.76
N LEU A 216 1.80 -0.07 14.80
CA LEU A 216 2.42 1.25 14.66
C LEU A 216 3.47 1.48 15.76
N ARG A 217 4.56 2.16 15.42
CA ARG A 217 5.49 2.68 16.42
C ARG A 217 4.95 3.95 17.06
N PRO A 218 5.40 4.31 18.27
CA PRO A 218 5.01 5.56 18.91
C PRO A 218 5.20 6.77 18.00
N LEU A 219 4.17 7.61 17.89
CA LEU A 219 4.16 8.74 16.99
C LEU A 219 4.96 9.92 17.56
N LYS A 220 5.69 10.62 16.69
CA LYS A 220 6.34 11.89 17.01
C LYS A 220 5.33 13.04 16.94
N THR A 221 5.55 14.07 17.75
CA THR A 221 4.62 15.21 17.91
C THR A 221 4.61 16.21 16.74
N GLY A 222 5.44 16.02 15.71
CA GLY A 222 5.62 16.99 14.62
C GLY A 222 4.32 17.33 13.87
N ALA A 223 3.47 16.33 13.61
CA ALA A 223 2.19 16.54 12.94
C ALA A 223 1.26 17.47 13.75
N ALA A 224 1.16 17.24 15.07
CA ALA A 224 0.36 18.05 15.98
C ALA A 224 0.90 19.48 16.11
N ARG A 225 2.21 19.66 16.18
CA ARG A 225 2.85 20.99 16.26
C ARG A 225 2.63 21.82 14.99
N ILE A 226 2.75 21.20 13.81
CA ILE A 226 2.42 21.86 12.54
C ILE A 226 0.94 22.24 12.51
N ALA A 227 0.07 21.33 12.92
CA ALA A 227 -1.38 21.53 12.90
C ALA A 227 -1.80 22.73 13.76
N PHE A 228 -1.38 22.78 15.03
CA PHE A 228 -1.70 23.90 15.91
C PHE A 228 -1.09 25.22 15.44
N GLY A 229 0.15 25.19 14.94
CA GLY A 229 0.82 26.40 14.45
C GLY A 229 0.16 27.06 13.24
N VAL A 230 -0.73 26.38 12.51
CA VAL A 230 -1.53 27.00 11.44
C VAL A 230 -3.00 27.18 11.80
N ALA A 231 -3.56 26.36 12.70
CA ALA A 231 -5.00 26.33 12.99
C ALA A 231 -5.59 27.70 13.39
N ARG A 232 -4.86 28.51 14.17
CA ARG A 232 -5.30 29.85 14.59
C ARG A 232 -5.47 30.83 13.42
N GLY A 233 -4.61 30.75 12.40
CA GLY A 233 -4.59 31.67 11.27
C GLY A 233 -5.57 31.31 10.15
N LEU A 234 -6.29 30.20 10.28
CA LEU A 234 -7.24 29.72 9.28
C LEU A 234 -8.65 30.24 9.55
N SER A 235 -9.37 30.57 8.47
CA SER A 235 -10.79 30.91 8.57
C SER A 235 -11.61 29.72 9.05
N GLN A 236 -12.65 29.99 9.85
CA GLN A 236 -13.63 28.97 10.25
C GLN A 236 -14.31 28.29 9.05
N SER A 237 -14.39 28.96 7.90
CA SER A 237 -14.96 28.40 6.66
C SER A 237 -14.01 27.42 5.95
N ALA A 238 -12.73 27.38 6.33
CA ALA A 238 -11.73 26.47 5.79
C ALA A 238 -10.85 25.88 6.90
N PRO A 239 -11.44 25.09 7.83
CA PRO A 239 -10.72 24.57 8.98
C PRO A 239 -9.68 23.54 8.57
N LEU A 240 -8.61 23.43 9.36
CA LEU A 240 -7.61 22.38 9.18
C LEU A 240 -8.21 21.00 9.45
N ARG A 241 -8.06 20.10 8.48
CA ARG A 241 -8.45 18.69 8.62
C ARG A 241 -7.23 17.78 8.60
N ILE A 242 -7.21 16.80 9.50
CA ILE A 242 -6.27 15.68 9.44
C ILE A 242 -6.98 14.49 8.80
N VAL A 243 -6.34 13.87 7.82
CA VAL A 243 -6.83 12.67 7.12
C VAL A 243 -5.88 11.51 7.39
N PRO A 244 -6.29 10.49 8.16
CA PRO A 244 -5.50 9.26 8.28
C PRO A 244 -5.56 8.47 6.97
N ALA A 245 -4.42 8.00 6.48
CA ALA A 245 -4.34 7.15 5.30
C ALA A 245 -3.43 5.95 5.57
N GLY A 246 -4.02 4.76 5.51
CA GLY A 246 -3.33 3.49 5.72
C GLY A 246 -2.85 2.87 4.42
N LEU A 247 -1.61 2.41 4.42
CA LEU A 247 -1.03 1.57 3.37
C LEU A 247 -1.03 0.12 3.85
N TYR A 248 -1.73 -0.72 3.09
CA TYR A 248 -1.77 -2.16 3.28
C TYR A 248 -1.15 -2.87 2.07
N TYR A 249 -0.24 -3.79 2.34
CA TYR A 249 0.39 -4.64 1.33
C TYR A 249 0.16 -6.09 1.72
N ARG A 250 -0.36 -6.92 0.82
CA ARG A 250 -0.52 -8.36 1.12
C ARG A 250 0.85 -9.03 1.30
N ALA A 251 1.81 -8.66 0.46
CA ALA A 251 3.19 -9.10 0.56
C ALA A 251 4.12 -8.00 0.05
N LYS A 252 4.55 -7.08 0.92
CA LYS A 252 5.32 -5.88 0.55
C LYS A 252 6.65 -6.16 -0.17
N ARG A 253 7.27 -7.32 0.09
CA ARG A 253 8.57 -7.73 -0.48
C ARG A 253 8.44 -8.38 -1.86
N THR A 254 7.24 -8.81 -2.22
CA THR A 254 6.97 -9.65 -3.39
C THR A 254 6.61 -8.77 -4.58
N PHE A 255 7.35 -8.93 -5.67
CA PHE A 255 6.99 -8.31 -6.95
C PHE A 255 5.64 -8.87 -7.41
N ARG A 256 4.80 -8.03 -8.03
CA ARG A 256 3.42 -8.38 -8.43
C ARG A 256 2.50 -8.74 -7.27
N SER A 257 2.82 -8.25 -6.08
CA SER A 257 1.89 -8.26 -4.95
C SER A 257 0.73 -7.28 -5.16
N VAL A 258 -0.16 -7.17 -4.17
CA VAL A 258 -1.29 -6.25 -4.16
C VAL A 258 -1.13 -5.22 -3.06
N ALA A 259 -1.66 -4.02 -3.30
CA ALA A 259 -1.60 -2.90 -2.38
C ALA A 259 -2.95 -2.17 -2.27
N LEU A 260 -3.26 -1.68 -1.08
CA LEU A 260 -4.44 -0.86 -0.78
C LEU A 260 -3.97 0.44 -0.14
N LEU A 261 -4.46 1.56 -0.67
CA LEU A 261 -4.44 2.86 0.00
C LEU A 261 -5.85 3.12 0.57
N TYR A 262 -5.97 3.14 1.89
CA TYR A 262 -7.24 3.31 2.58
C TYR A 262 -7.27 4.66 3.31
N PHE A 263 -8.16 5.56 2.88
CA PHE A 263 -8.41 6.83 3.57
C PHE A 263 -9.47 6.63 4.66
N GLY A 264 -9.14 7.03 5.89
CA GLY A 264 -10.07 7.04 7.01
C GLY A 264 -10.85 8.33 7.12
N GLU A 265 -11.65 8.43 8.19
CA GLU A 265 -12.47 9.61 8.44
C GLU A 265 -11.62 10.83 8.77
N PRO A 266 -11.79 11.96 8.05
CA PRO A 266 -11.11 13.20 8.37
C PRO A 266 -11.63 13.75 9.69
N PHE A 267 -10.78 14.44 10.43
CA PHE A 267 -11.21 15.19 11.61
C PHE A 267 -10.63 16.59 11.65
N VAL A 268 -11.43 17.52 12.18
CA VAL A 268 -11.05 18.92 12.33
C VAL A 268 -10.13 19.10 13.54
N VAL A 269 -9.10 19.92 13.37
CA VAL A 269 -8.22 20.36 14.45
C VAL A 269 -8.75 21.67 15.02
N ALA A 270 -9.15 21.65 16.29
CA ALA A 270 -9.54 22.87 16.99
C ALA A 270 -8.31 23.77 17.22
N PRO A 271 -8.43 25.10 17.06
CA PRO A 271 -7.35 26.02 17.36
C PRO A 271 -7.07 26.05 18.87
N VAL A 272 -5.81 26.31 19.23
CA VAL A 272 -5.37 26.53 20.62
C VAL A 272 -4.85 27.96 20.71
N ALA A 273 -5.00 28.60 21.88
CA ALA A 273 -4.43 29.91 22.15
C ALA A 273 -2.89 29.82 22.11
N LEU A 274 -2.26 30.60 21.24
CA LEU A 274 -0.81 30.61 20.99
C LEU A 274 -0.37 32.03 20.65
N GLU A 275 0.62 32.57 21.35
CA GLU A 275 1.21 33.85 20.96
C GLU A 275 2.10 33.71 19.71
N PRO A 276 2.27 34.78 18.90
CA PRO A 276 3.11 34.73 17.71
C PRO A 276 4.55 34.30 18.04
N GLY A 277 5.00 33.18 17.48
CA GLY A 277 6.34 32.65 17.69
C GLY A 277 6.48 31.71 18.88
N GLU A 278 5.41 31.49 19.65
CA GLU A 278 5.37 30.53 20.75
C GLU A 278 5.14 29.10 20.23
N GLU A 279 5.71 28.12 20.94
CA GLU A 279 5.47 26.71 20.66
C GLU A 279 4.15 26.24 21.30
N PRO A 280 3.42 25.31 20.67
CA PRO A 280 2.15 24.88 21.23
C PRO A 280 2.30 24.14 22.55
N PRO A 281 1.36 24.36 23.51
CA PRO A 281 1.41 23.73 24.82
C PRO A 281 1.50 22.21 24.73
N ALA A 282 2.34 21.62 25.59
CA ALA A 282 2.65 20.19 25.52
C ALA A 282 1.43 19.28 25.71
N GLY A 283 0.45 19.68 26.55
CA GLY A 283 -0.78 18.93 26.80
C GLY A 283 -1.62 18.71 25.54
N PRO A 284 -2.14 19.78 24.91
CA PRO A 284 -2.86 19.71 23.64
C PRO A 284 -2.09 18.99 22.53
N VAL A 285 -0.77 19.18 22.45
CA VAL A 285 0.09 18.47 21.48
C VAL A 285 0.07 16.96 21.69
N ARG A 286 0.19 16.50 22.95
CA ARG A 286 0.10 15.07 23.28
C ARG A 286 -1.28 14.50 22.98
N GLU A 287 -2.34 15.23 23.33
CA GLU A 287 -3.72 14.80 23.07
C GLU A 287 -4.02 14.67 21.57
N LEU A 288 -3.63 15.67 20.77
CA LEU A 288 -3.79 15.61 19.32
C LEU A 288 -2.94 14.49 18.71
N THR A 289 -1.72 14.26 19.22
CA THR A 289 -0.87 13.14 18.77
C THR A 289 -1.54 11.80 19.06
N ALA A 290 -2.11 11.61 20.26
CA ALA A 290 -2.85 10.39 20.61
C ALA A 290 -4.15 10.22 19.78
N ARG A 291 -4.82 11.32 19.41
CA ARG A 291 -5.97 11.28 18.48
C ARG A 291 -5.53 10.86 17.08
N ILE A 292 -4.41 11.40 16.59
CA ILE A 292 -3.80 11.00 15.31
C ILE A 292 -3.44 9.51 15.33
N GLU A 293 -2.84 9.03 16.42
CA GLU A 293 -2.48 7.62 16.60
C GLU A 293 -3.69 6.70 16.52
N ARG A 294 -4.76 6.98 17.27
CA ARG A 294 -6.02 6.21 17.21
C ARG A 294 -6.64 6.23 15.80
N ALA A 295 -6.63 7.38 15.15
CA ALA A 295 -7.17 7.52 13.79
C ALA A 295 -6.35 6.74 12.76
N LEU A 296 -5.02 6.71 12.90
CA LEU A 296 -4.13 5.95 12.02
C LEU A 296 -4.20 4.43 12.29
N ALA A 297 -4.33 4.04 13.57
CA ALA A 297 -4.56 2.65 13.97
C ALA A 297 -5.84 2.07 13.35
N ALA A 298 -6.91 2.87 13.26
CA ALA A 298 -8.19 2.45 12.66
C ALA A 298 -8.10 2.12 11.15
N VAL A 299 -7.10 2.69 10.45
CA VAL A 299 -6.87 2.47 9.01
C VAL A 299 -5.66 1.58 8.72
N THR A 300 -5.10 0.93 9.74
CA THR A 300 -3.97 0.01 9.61
C THR A 300 -4.27 -1.31 10.31
N LEU A 301 -3.42 -2.32 10.11
CA LEU A 301 -3.54 -3.59 10.83
C LEU A 301 -2.66 -3.53 12.08
N GLN A 302 -3.28 -3.67 13.24
CA GLN A 302 -2.60 -3.67 14.54
C GLN A 302 -2.58 -5.09 15.10
N ALA A 303 -1.42 -5.55 15.53
CA ALA A 303 -1.29 -6.75 16.34
C ALA A 303 -0.15 -6.59 17.34
N GLU A 304 -0.32 -7.15 18.54
CA GLU A 304 0.73 -7.16 19.55
C GLU A 304 1.89 -8.10 19.16
N GLN A 305 1.56 -9.22 18.51
CA GLN A 305 2.50 -10.28 18.14
C GLN A 305 2.60 -10.43 16.62
N ALA A 306 3.79 -10.75 16.12
CA ALA A 306 4.01 -10.96 14.68
C ALA A 306 3.29 -12.24 14.18
N GLU A 307 3.20 -13.24 15.05
CA GLU A 307 2.54 -14.53 14.81
C GLU A 307 1.05 -14.35 14.55
N ALA A 308 0.42 -13.38 15.21
CA ALA A 308 -1.00 -13.07 15.04
C ALA A 308 -1.31 -12.67 13.58
N HIS A 309 -0.47 -11.84 12.95
CA HIS A 309 -0.65 -11.48 11.54
C HIS A 309 -0.58 -12.69 10.61
N SER A 310 0.34 -13.62 10.87
CA SER A 310 0.54 -14.81 10.06
C SER A 310 -0.63 -15.80 10.20
N LEU A 311 -1.11 -16.05 11.42
CA LEU A 311 -2.26 -16.92 11.64
C LEU A 311 -3.54 -16.30 11.07
N VAL A 312 -3.79 -15.02 11.34
CA VAL A 312 -4.98 -14.33 10.84
C VAL A 312 -4.99 -14.23 9.32
N GLU A 313 -3.85 -14.08 8.66
CA GLU A 313 -3.78 -14.13 7.19
C GLU A 313 -4.29 -15.47 6.64
N ARG A 314 -3.86 -16.58 7.26
CA ARG A 314 -4.25 -17.94 6.85
C ARG A 314 -5.73 -18.18 7.15
N ALA A 315 -6.20 -17.78 8.33
CA ALA A 315 -7.62 -17.81 8.69
C ALA A 315 -8.48 -16.98 7.72
N GLN A 316 -8.06 -15.77 7.38
CA GLN A 316 -8.77 -14.89 6.44
C GLN A 316 -8.89 -15.54 5.06
N ARG A 317 -7.81 -16.15 4.53
CA ARG A 317 -7.86 -16.87 3.25
C ARG A 317 -8.87 -18.00 3.28
N ILE A 318 -8.93 -18.76 4.36
CA ILE A 318 -9.91 -19.85 4.54
C ILE A 318 -11.34 -19.30 4.57
N VAL A 319 -11.60 -18.28 5.38
CA VAL A 319 -12.95 -17.69 5.54
C VAL A 319 -13.45 -17.02 4.27
N SER A 320 -12.55 -16.38 3.51
CA SER A 320 -12.88 -15.65 2.28
C SER A 320 -12.97 -16.54 1.05
N THR A 321 -12.61 -17.82 1.18
CA THR A 321 -12.73 -18.77 0.06
C THR A 321 -14.18 -19.23 -0.04
N GLU A 322 -14.84 -18.83 -1.11
CA GLU A 322 -16.20 -19.26 -1.45
C GLU A 322 -16.17 -20.55 -2.30
N ASP A 323 -17.22 -21.37 -2.18
CA ASP A 323 -17.36 -22.62 -2.96
C ASP A 323 -17.60 -22.33 -4.44
N GLU A 324 -18.29 -21.23 -4.72
CA GLU A 324 -18.45 -20.63 -6.03
C GLU A 324 -17.60 -19.38 -6.12
N ALA A 325 -16.76 -19.28 -7.15
CA ALA A 325 -15.95 -18.09 -7.32
C ALA A 325 -16.82 -16.90 -7.74
N PRO A 326 -16.77 -15.76 -7.04
CA PRO A 326 -17.54 -14.59 -7.41
C PRO A 326 -17.13 -14.10 -8.81
N PRO A 327 -18.04 -13.45 -9.55
CA PRO A 327 -17.77 -12.95 -10.90
C PRO A 327 -16.64 -11.92 -10.97
N SER A 328 -16.27 -11.33 -9.82
CA SER A 328 -15.13 -10.44 -9.67
C SER A 328 -14.38 -10.77 -8.38
N PRO A 329 -13.04 -10.58 -8.34
CA PRO A 329 -12.27 -10.82 -7.13
C PRO A 329 -12.74 -9.88 -6.00
N PRO A 330 -12.74 -10.34 -4.74
CA PRO A 330 -13.17 -9.51 -3.60
C PRO A 330 -12.33 -8.23 -3.52
N SER A 331 -12.92 -7.14 -3.03
CA SER A 331 -12.19 -5.90 -2.82
C SER A 331 -11.10 -6.08 -1.77
N LEU A 332 -9.96 -5.41 -1.96
CA LEU A 332 -8.92 -5.35 -0.95
C LEU A 332 -9.41 -4.62 0.31
N ALA A 333 -10.39 -3.72 0.19
CA ALA A 333 -11.00 -3.07 1.35
C ALA A 333 -11.78 -4.06 2.22
N ASP A 334 -12.51 -4.99 1.61
CA ASP A 334 -13.24 -6.05 2.34
C ASP A 334 -12.26 -7.05 3.00
N GLU A 335 -11.22 -7.43 2.26
CA GLU A 335 -10.11 -8.26 2.78
C GLU A 335 -9.45 -7.60 3.98
N PHE A 336 -9.13 -6.31 3.88
CA PHE A 336 -8.56 -5.52 4.97
C PHE A 336 -9.52 -5.44 6.17
N ALA A 337 -10.81 -5.17 5.93
CA ALA A 337 -11.81 -5.07 6.99
C ALA A 337 -12.01 -6.41 7.72
N LEU A 338 -12.01 -7.54 6.99
CA LEU A 338 -12.05 -8.87 7.60
C LEU A 338 -10.80 -9.16 8.41
N ARG A 339 -9.61 -8.87 7.87
CA ARG A 339 -8.33 -9.07 8.57
C ARG A 339 -8.28 -8.28 9.88
N ARG A 340 -8.76 -7.04 9.87
CA ARG A 340 -8.85 -6.20 11.09
C ARG A 340 -9.80 -6.77 12.13
N ARG A 341 -10.97 -7.28 11.73
CA ARG A 341 -11.93 -7.95 12.64
C ARG A 341 -11.34 -9.21 13.27
N LEU A 342 -10.68 -10.05 12.47
CA LEU A 342 -10.03 -11.25 12.96
C LEU A 342 -8.87 -10.94 13.91
N LEU A 343 -8.09 -9.88 13.65
CA LEU A 343 -7.05 -9.41 14.58
C LEU A 343 -7.64 -8.92 15.90
N ALA A 344 -8.74 -8.16 15.86
CA ALA A 344 -9.40 -7.70 17.08
C ALA A 344 -9.93 -8.87 17.94
N GLY A 345 -10.46 -9.91 17.30
CA GLY A 345 -10.91 -11.12 17.99
C GLY A 345 -9.78 -12.07 18.41
N TYR A 346 -8.57 -11.92 17.87
CA TYR A 346 -7.45 -12.85 18.12
C TYR A 346 -7.12 -12.94 19.61
N ASP A 347 -6.90 -11.81 20.28
CA ASP A 347 -6.51 -11.78 21.69
C ASP A 347 -7.67 -12.22 22.60
N VAL A 348 -8.90 -11.79 22.29
CA VAL A 348 -10.09 -12.20 23.03
C VAL A 348 -10.27 -13.72 22.98
N VAL A 349 -10.17 -14.33 21.80
CA VAL A 349 -10.33 -15.78 21.64
C VAL A 349 -9.19 -16.54 22.31
N ARG A 350 -7.95 -16.05 22.19
CA ARG A 350 -6.77 -16.64 22.81
C ARG A 350 -6.88 -16.66 24.34
N GLU A 351 -7.45 -15.61 24.94
CA GLU A 351 -7.56 -15.45 26.39
C GLU A 351 -8.80 -16.14 26.97
N GLN A 352 -9.96 -16.03 26.30
CA GLN A 352 -11.22 -16.62 26.79
C GLN A 352 -11.35 -18.11 26.48
N TRP A 353 -10.84 -18.58 25.32
CA TRP A 353 -10.94 -19.99 24.90
C TRP A 353 -9.60 -20.56 24.40
N PRO A 354 -8.57 -20.64 25.28
CA PRO A 354 -7.21 -21.01 24.90
C PRO A 354 -7.11 -22.39 24.24
N GLU A 355 -7.87 -23.39 24.72
CA GLU A 355 -7.86 -24.74 24.15
C GLU A 355 -8.44 -24.78 22.74
N ARG A 356 -9.58 -24.11 22.51
CA ARG A 356 -10.21 -24.00 21.18
C ARG A 356 -9.30 -23.23 20.22
N PHE A 357 -8.68 -22.15 20.70
CA PHE A 357 -7.70 -21.39 19.93
C PHE A 357 -6.52 -22.26 19.47
N ALA A 358 -5.88 -22.98 20.40
CA ALA A 358 -4.73 -23.84 20.10
C ALA A 358 -5.10 -24.97 19.13
N ALA A 359 -6.26 -25.60 19.32
CA ALA A 359 -6.78 -26.62 18.42
C ALA A 359 -7.02 -26.05 17.01
N LEU A 360 -7.66 -24.88 16.90
CA LEU A 360 -7.92 -24.20 15.63
C LEU A 360 -6.62 -23.83 14.92
N ALA A 361 -5.66 -23.23 15.61
CA ALA A 361 -4.35 -22.86 15.05
C ALA A 361 -3.64 -24.09 14.47
N THR A 362 -3.62 -25.20 15.21
CA THR A 362 -3.02 -26.47 14.78
C THR A 362 -3.74 -27.08 13.57
N ARG A 363 -5.07 -26.92 13.48
CA ARG A 363 -5.85 -27.36 12.30
C ARG A 363 -5.51 -26.52 11.07
N ILE A 364 -5.41 -25.20 11.23
CA ILE A 364 -4.99 -24.30 10.14
C ILE A 364 -3.58 -24.64 9.64
N ASP A 365 -2.62 -24.89 10.54
CA ASP A 365 -1.26 -25.30 10.19
C ASP A 365 -1.25 -26.59 9.36
N ARG A 366 -1.97 -27.62 9.81
CA ARG A 366 -2.07 -28.91 9.10
C ARG A 366 -2.74 -28.78 7.75
N TYR A 367 -3.80 -27.97 7.66
CA TYR A 367 -4.51 -27.71 6.41
C TYR A 367 -3.61 -27.03 5.38
N GLU A 368 -2.88 -25.98 5.78
CA GLU A 368 -1.93 -25.27 4.91
C GLU A 368 -0.77 -26.17 4.46
N ALA A 369 -0.25 -27.01 5.35
CA ALA A 369 0.78 -27.99 5.00
C ALA A 369 0.26 -29.00 3.96
N ALA A 370 -0.98 -29.48 4.11
CA ALA A 370 -1.58 -30.40 3.16
C ALA A 370 -1.81 -29.75 1.77
N LEU A 371 -2.22 -28.48 1.74
CA LEU A 371 -2.32 -27.71 0.50
C LEU A 371 -0.96 -27.51 -0.17
N ALA A 372 0.07 -27.17 0.61
CA ALA A 372 1.42 -26.97 0.11
C ALA A 372 1.99 -28.23 -0.54
N VAL A 373 1.79 -29.40 0.09
CA VAL A 373 2.17 -30.72 -0.47
C VAL A 373 1.40 -31.02 -1.76
N ALA A 374 0.12 -30.64 -1.84
CA ALA A 374 -0.68 -30.77 -3.05
C ALA A 374 -0.33 -29.72 -4.13
N GLY A 375 0.49 -28.72 -3.80
CA GLY A 375 0.83 -27.62 -4.69
C GLY A 375 -0.37 -26.73 -5.05
N LEU A 376 -1.35 -26.62 -4.14
CA LEU A 376 -2.60 -25.88 -4.31
C LEU A 376 -2.64 -24.62 -3.46
N ASP A 377 -3.26 -23.56 -3.99
CA ASP A 377 -3.69 -22.40 -3.22
C ASP A 377 -5.14 -22.62 -2.71
N PRO A 378 -5.50 -22.20 -1.48
CA PRO A 378 -6.87 -22.32 -0.96
C PRO A 378 -7.95 -21.84 -1.95
N GLN A 379 -7.68 -20.77 -2.71
CA GLN A 379 -8.61 -20.17 -3.67
C GLN A 379 -8.89 -21.05 -4.91
N GLN A 380 -8.12 -22.13 -5.10
CA GLN A 380 -8.24 -23.04 -6.24
C GLN A 380 -9.19 -24.21 -5.97
N LEU A 381 -9.64 -24.40 -4.72
CA LEU A 381 -10.59 -25.44 -4.30
C LEU A 381 -12.06 -24.97 -4.45
N ALA A 382 -12.48 -24.57 -5.65
CA ALA A 382 -13.86 -24.15 -5.92
C ALA A 382 -14.58 -25.17 -6.83
N PRO A 383 -15.41 -26.08 -6.28
CA PRO A 383 -16.00 -27.20 -7.02
C PRO A 383 -16.94 -26.79 -8.17
N GLY A 384 -17.55 -25.60 -8.11
CA GLY A 384 -18.51 -25.12 -9.13
C GLY A 384 -17.91 -24.81 -10.52
N ARG A 385 -16.59 -24.92 -10.69
CA ARG A 385 -15.88 -24.56 -11.94
C ARG A 385 -15.76 -25.68 -12.98
N PHE A 386 -16.05 -26.93 -12.63
CA PHE A 386 -15.60 -28.07 -13.44
C PHE A 386 -16.68 -28.72 -14.32
N THR A 387 -17.50 -27.94 -15.02
CA THR A 387 -18.24 -28.50 -16.18
C THR A 387 -17.28 -28.66 -17.37
N PRO A 388 -17.21 -29.83 -18.04
CA PRO A 388 -16.24 -30.09 -19.11
C PRO A 388 -16.20 -29.01 -20.20
N GLY A 389 -17.36 -28.51 -20.65
CA GLY A 389 -17.44 -27.48 -21.68
C GLY A 389 -16.91 -26.10 -21.27
N ARG A 390 -17.13 -25.67 -20.02
CA ARG A 390 -16.57 -24.40 -19.50
C ARG A 390 -15.06 -24.51 -19.29
N VAL A 391 -14.59 -25.65 -18.80
CA VAL A 391 -13.16 -25.92 -18.62
C VAL A 391 -12.46 -25.91 -19.98
N ALA A 392 -12.97 -26.63 -20.98
CA ALA A 392 -12.40 -26.66 -22.33
C ALA A 392 -12.33 -25.26 -22.95
N ARG A 393 -13.39 -24.46 -22.85
CA ARG A 393 -13.40 -23.07 -23.36
C ARG A 393 -12.41 -22.17 -22.62
N TYR A 394 -12.34 -22.27 -21.29
CA TYR A 394 -11.40 -21.50 -20.48
C TYR A 394 -9.95 -21.86 -20.83
N VAL A 395 -9.63 -23.15 -20.87
CA VAL A 395 -8.30 -23.68 -21.23
C VAL A 395 -7.95 -23.27 -22.65
N GLY A 396 -8.84 -23.45 -23.62
CA GLY A 396 -8.62 -23.06 -25.01
C GLY A 396 -8.30 -21.57 -25.16
N LYS A 397 -9.08 -20.69 -24.52
CA LYS A 397 -8.80 -19.24 -24.51
C LYS A 397 -7.48 -18.91 -23.82
N ALA A 398 -7.17 -19.58 -22.71
CA ALA A 398 -5.95 -19.36 -21.96
C ALA A 398 -4.70 -19.78 -22.76
N VAL A 399 -4.75 -20.96 -23.39
CA VAL A 399 -3.69 -21.48 -24.27
C VAL A 399 -3.51 -20.58 -25.49
N LEU A 400 -4.59 -20.17 -26.16
CA LEU A 400 -4.51 -19.25 -27.29
C LEU A 400 -3.78 -17.96 -26.93
N VAL A 401 -4.13 -17.34 -25.80
CA VAL A 401 -3.45 -16.12 -25.34
C VAL A 401 -1.97 -16.38 -25.00
N LEU A 402 -1.64 -17.52 -24.38
CA LEU A 402 -0.25 -17.87 -24.12
C LEU A 402 0.56 -18.04 -25.41
N VAL A 403 0.00 -18.74 -26.41
CA VAL A 403 0.65 -18.96 -27.71
C VAL A 403 0.89 -17.63 -28.42
N LEU A 404 -0.09 -16.73 -28.42
CA LEU A 404 0.05 -15.39 -29.02
C LEU A 404 1.09 -14.53 -28.30
N LEU A 405 1.23 -14.66 -26.98
CA LEU A 405 2.23 -13.91 -26.20
C LEU A 405 3.62 -14.53 -26.27
N LEU A 406 3.74 -15.83 -26.58
CA LEU A 406 4.98 -16.59 -26.46
C LEU A 406 6.16 -15.97 -27.23
N PRO A 407 6.05 -15.55 -28.51
CA PRO A 407 7.19 -14.99 -29.24
C PRO A 407 7.74 -13.73 -28.57
N ALA A 408 6.86 -12.79 -28.21
CA ALA A 408 7.25 -11.56 -27.52
C ALA A 408 7.78 -11.84 -26.10
N ALA A 409 7.21 -12.83 -25.41
CA ALA A 409 7.64 -13.24 -24.09
C ALA A 409 9.05 -13.87 -24.11
N LEU A 410 9.37 -14.70 -25.10
CA LEU A 410 10.70 -15.29 -25.27
C LEU A 410 11.77 -14.21 -25.48
N VAL A 411 11.51 -13.27 -26.39
CA VAL A 411 12.38 -12.10 -26.58
C VAL A 411 12.50 -11.31 -25.27
N GLY A 412 11.37 -11.06 -24.61
CA GLY A 412 11.31 -10.36 -23.34
C GLY A 412 12.17 -11.01 -22.26
N VAL A 413 12.11 -12.34 -22.11
CA VAL A 413 12.94 -13.10 -21.17
C VAL A 413 14.40 -12.97 -21.51
N VAL A 414 14.80 -13.28 -22.73
CA VAL A 414 16.22 -13.27 -23.13
C VAL A 414 16.84 -11.90 -22.91
N VAL A 415 16.16 -10.83 -23.33
CA VAL A 415 16.65 -9.46 -23.22
C VAL A 415 16.71 -8.98 -21.76
N HIS A 416 15.67 -9.26 -20.95
CA HIS A 416 15.52 -8.62 -19.64
C HIS A 416 15.98 -9.49 -18.46
N TYR A 417 16.23 -10.79 -18.68
CA TYR A 417 16.66 -11.70 -17.61
C TYR A 417 17.94 -11.22 -16.89
N PRO A 418 18.99 -10.72 -17.58
CA PRO A 418 20.17 -10.19 -16.90
C PRO A 418 19.84 -9.01 -15.96
N ALA A 419 19.03 -8.05 -16.44
CA ALA A 419 18.60 -6.91 -15.63
C ALA A 419 17.74 -7.35 -14.44
N TYR A 420 16.81 -8.28 -14.64
CA TYR A 420 15.99 -8.84 -13.58
C TYR A 420 16.83 -9.51 -12.48
N ARG A 421 17.82 -10.32 -12.87
CA ARG A 421 18.75 -10.98 -11.93
C ARG A 421 19.63 -9.96 -11.19
N ALA A 422 20.13 -8.94 -11.90
CA ALA A 422 20.90 -7.86 -11.31
C ALA A 422 20.08 -7.05 -10.28
N VAL A 423 18.80 -6.74 -10.57
CA VAL A 423 17.90 -6.10 -9.61
C VAL A 423 17.76 -6.94 -8.33
N GLY A 424 17.58 -8.26 -8.47
CA GLY A 424 17.52 -9.18 -7.33
C GLY A 424 18.79 -9.14 -6.49
N PHE A 425 19.95 -9.25 -7.14
CA PHE A 425 21.26 -9.20 -6.49
C PHE A 425 21.51 -7.90 -5.74
N VAL A 426 21.31 -6.75 -6.41
CA VAL A 426 21.45 -5.41 -5.82
C VAL A 426 20.49 -5.24 -4.64
N ALA A 427 19.23 -5.65 -4.78
CA ALA A 427 18.24 -5.56 -3.71
C ALA A 427 18.65 -6.37 -2.48
N THR A 428 19.10 -7.62 -2.65
CA THR A 428 19.53 -8.46 -1.52
C THR A 428 20.84 -7.97 -0.89
N GLY A 429 21.76 -7.44 -1.69
CA GLY A 429 23.04 -6.93 -1.20
C GLY A 429 22.91 -5.64 -0.41
N MET A 430 22.09 -4.70 -0.90
CA MET A 430 21.88 -3.39 -0.28
C MET A 430 20.87 -3.40 0.87
N ALA A 431 19.95 -4.37 0.92
CA ALA A 431 18.94 -4.45 1.97
C ALA A 431 19.41 -5.18 3.25
N LYS A 432 20.70 -5.54 3.36
CA LYS A 432 21.25 -6.20 4.57
C LYS A 432 20.97 -5.34 5.81
N GLY A 433 20.01 -5.78 6.64
CA GLY A 433 19.57 -5.07 7.86
C GLY A 433 18.42 -4.06 7.69
N ALA A 434 17.87 -3.87 6.49
CA ALA A 434 16.79 -2.93 6.19
C ALA A 434 15.71 -3.57 5.29
N GLU A 435 15.02 -4.58 5.81
CA GLU A 435 14.05 -5.38 5.03
C GLU A 435 12.86 -4.57 4.50
N ASP A 436 12.47 -3.53 5.22
CA ASP A 436 11.42 -2.57 4.87
C ASP A 436 11.79 -1.72 3.64
N ALA A 437 13.08 -1.58 3.33
CA ALA A 437 13.57 -0.88 2.14
C ALA A 437 13.64 -1.76 0.88
N LEU A 438 13.45 -3.08 0.98
CA LEU A 438 13.68 -4.02 -0.12
C LEU A 438 12.87 -3.66 -1.39
N ALA A 439 11.59 -3.36 -1.25
CA ALA A 439 10.73 -2.99 -2.39
C ALA A 439 11.21 -1.69 -3.06
N SER A 440 11.62 -0.72 -2.24
CA SER A 440 12.16 0.56 -2.70
C SER A 440 13.45 0.37 -3.50
N ILE A 441 14.36 -0.48 -3.00
CA ILE A 441 15.62 -0.78 -3.70
C ILE A 441 15.34 -1.51 -5.02
N LYS A 442 14.42 -2.49 -5.03
CA LYS A 442 14.01 -3.18 -6.26
C LYS A 442 13.48 -2.20 -7.31
N VAL A 443 12.61 -1.28 -6.91
CA VAL A 443 12.06 -0.25 -7.82
C VAL A 443 13.17 0.66 -8.35
N LEU A 444 14.03 1.19 -7.48
CA LEU A 444 15.11 2.09 -7.90
C LEU A 444 16.13 1.40 -8.80
N ALA A 445 16.53 0.17 -8.47
CA ALA A 445 17.42 -0.63 -9.31
C ALA A 445 16.77 -0.93 -10.67
N ALA A 446 15.48 -1.29 -10.70
CA ALA A 446 14.77 -1.55 -11.95
C ALA A 446 14.62 -0.30 -12.82
N MET A 447 14.37 0.87 -12.21
CA MET A 447 14.30 2.16 -12.91
C MET A 447 15.62 2.56 -13.59
N LEU A 448 16.74 1.99 -13.15
CA LEU A 448 18.05 2.21 -13.78
C LEU A 448 18.40 1.09 -14.76
N LEU A 449 18.33 -0.16 -14.32
CA LEU A 449 18.85 -1.31 -15.06
C LEU A 449 18.01 -1.64 -16.32
N PHE A 450 16.69 -1.51 -16.28
CA PHE A 450 15.84 -1.81 -17.44
C PHE A 450 16.04 -0.79 -18.58
N PRO A 451 16.01 0.53 -18.35
CA PRO A 451 16.33 1.49 -19.39
C PRO A 451 17.74 1.32 -19.98
N LEU A 452 18.74 0.98 -19.16
CA LEU A 452 20.07 0.67 -19.66
C LEU A 452 20.07 -0.56 -20.58
N THR A 453 19.28 -1.60 -20.27
CA THR A 453 19.09 -2.74 -21.17
C THR A 453 18.44 -2.31 -22.49
N TRP A 454 17.42 -1.45 -22.46
CA TRP A 454 16.77 -0.98 -23.68
C TRP A 454 17.70 -0.15 -24.55
N ILE A 455 18.49 0.75 -23.95
CA ILE A 455 19.50 1.55 -24.63
C ILE A 455 20.59 0.64 -25.23
N GLY A 456 21.04 -0.37 -24.48
CA GLY A 456 22.03 -1.34 -24.96
C GLY A 456 21.53 -2.13 -26.17
N VAL A 457 20.29 -2.66 -26.11
CA VAL A 457 19.68 -3.37 -27.24
C VAL A 457 19.50 -2.44 -28.44
N ALA A 458 19.01 -1.22 -28.23
CA ALA A 458 18.84 -0.22 -29.28
C ALA A 458 20.17 0.14 -29.94
N ALA A 459 21.26 0.27 -29.17
CA ALA A 459 22.58 0.54 -29.70
C ALA A 459 23.12 -0.62 -30.55
N VAL A 460 22.95 -1.86 -30.10
CA VAL A 460 23.36 -3.05 -30.87
C VAL A 460 22.59 -3.12 -32.21
N VAL A 461 21.28 -2.90 -32.19
CA VAL A 461 20.45 -2.89 -33.41
C VAL A 461 20.84 -1.73 -34.33
N TRP A 462 21.09 -0.55 -33.76
CA TRP A 462 21.54 0.62 -34.51
C TRP A 462 22.83 0.35 -35.27
N LEU A 463 23.84 -0.22 -34.60
CA LEU A 463 25.14 -0.53 -35.21
C LEU A 463 25.03 -1.57 -36.33
N GLY A 464 24.07 -2.50 -36.25
CA GLY A 464 23.90 -3.55 -37.26
C GLY A 464 22.94 -3.21 -38.40
N ARG A 465 21.94 -2.35 -38.19
CA ARG A 465 20.82 -2.15 -39.12
C ARG A 465 20.41 -0.69 -39.37
N GLY A 466 21.05 0.26 -38.69
CA GLY A 466 20.75 1.69 -38.84
C GLY A 466 19.86 2.27 -37.75
N LEU A 467 19.76 3.60 -37.74
CA LEU A 467 19.18 4.35 -36.61
C LEU A 467 17.68 4.08 -36.44
N GLU A 468 16.95 3.91 -37.53
CA GLU A 468 15.50 3.66 -37.52
C GLU A 468 15.17 2.36 -36.78
N ASP A 469 15.87 1.27 -37.11
CA ASP A 469 15.73 -0.02 -36.45
C ASP A 469 16.15 0.06 -34.97
N GLY A 470 17.19 0.84 -34.65
CA GLY A 470 17.61 1.08 -33.26
C GLY A 470 16.55 1.80 -32.42
N LEU A 471 15.93 2.85 -32.96
CA LEU A 471 14.83 3.58 -32.31
C LEU A 471 13.58 2.71 -32.16
N LEU A 472 13.28 1.88 -33.17
CA LEU A 472 12.19 0.92 -33.10
C LEU A 472 12.44 -0.13 -31.99
N ALA A 473 13.67 -0.65 -31.90
CA ALA A 473 14.05 -1.58 -30.84
C ALA A 473 13.93 -0.95 -29.44
N LEU A 474 14.31 0.32 -29.29
CA LEU A 474 14.15 1.07 -28.04
C LEU A 474 12.67 1.17 -27.63
N ALA A 475 11.77 1.39 -28.59
CA ALA A 475 10.33 1.50 -28.36
C ALA A 475 9.66 0.13 -28.06
N ILE A 476 10.12 -0.94 -28.71
CA ILE A 476 9.54 -2.30 -28.57
C ILE A 476 10.05 -3.03 -27.33
N ALA A 477 11.30 -2.81 -26.91
CA ALA A 477 11.91 -3.48 -25.76
C ALA A 477 11.06 -3.46 -24.47
N PRO A 478 10.46 -2.33 -24.02
CA PRO A 478 9.58 -2.34 -22.85
C PRO A 478 8.30 -3.17 -23.07
N LEU A 479 7.80 -3.28 -24.30
CA LEU A 479 6.60 -4.07 -24.63
C LEU A 479 6.90 -5.57 -24.55
N THR A 480 8.09 -6.02 -24.97
CA THR A 480 8.49 -7.43 -24.84
C THR A 480 8.71 -7.82 -23.37
N ALA A 481 9.26 -6.91 -22.55
CA ALA A 481 9.33 -7.10 -21.10
C ALA A 481 7.94 -7.29 -20.48
N TYR A 482 6.99 -6.44 -20.88
CA TYR A 482 5.61 -6.51 -20.39
C TYR A 482 4.88 -7.77 -20.89
N ALA A 483 5.11 -8.20 -22.13
CA ALA A 483 4.60 -9.45 -22.66
C ALA A 483 5.11 -10.67 -21.86
N ALA A 484 6.41 -10.70 -21.54
CA ALA A 484 6.99 -11.73 -20.68
C ALA A 484 6.33 -11.76 -19.30
N LEU A 485 6.16 -10.59 -18.67
CA LEU A 485 5.47 -10.47 -17.39
C LEU A 485 4.05 -11.05 -17.44
N LEU A 486 3.25 -10.64 -18.43
CA LEU A 486 1.87 -11.12 -18.61
C LEU A 486 1.81 -12.63 -18.91
N PHE A 487 2.79 -13.14 -19.66
CA PHE A 487 2.90 -14.56 -19.98
C PHE A 487 3.08 -15.40 -18.71
N PHE A 488 4.06 -15.07 -17.85
CA PHE A 488 4.29 -15.82 -16.60
C PHE A 488 3.12 -15.70 -15.63
N GLU A 489 2.51 -14.52 -15.48
CA GLU A 489 1.31 -14.35 -14.63
C GLU A 489 0.11 -15.19 -15.09
N ARG A 490 -0.02 -15.42 -16.39
CA ARG A 490 -1.07 -16.29 -16.94
C ARG A 490 -0.70 -17.75 -16.76
N LEU A 491 0.56 -18.11 -17.03
CA LEU A 491 1.07 -19.46 -16.90
C LEU A 491 0.91 -19.98 -15.47
N ASP A 492 1.31 -19.20 -14.46
CA ASP A 492 1.18 -19.57 -13.04
C ASP A 492 -0.27 -19.86 -12.64
N ARG A 493 -1.22 -19.05 -13.14
CA ARG A 493 -2.66 -19.26 -12.89
C ARG A 493 -3.18 -20.54 -13.54
N ILE A 494 -2.70 -20.87 -14.74
CA ILE A 494 -3.12 -22.06 -15.48
C ILE A 494 -2.56 -23.32 -14.83
N ILE A 495 -1.27 -23.32 -14.45
CA ILE A 495 -0.63 -24.44 -13.75
C ILE A 495 -1.35 -24.73 -12.43
N GLY A 496 -1.67 -23.68 -11.65
CA GLY A 496 -2.43 -23.83 -10.41
C GLY A 496 -3.83 -24.44 -10.64
N GLY A 497 -4.55 -23.97 -11.67
CA GLY A 497 -5.85 -24.54 -12.05
C GLY A 497 -5.75 -26.00 -12.52
N ALA A 498 -4.70 -26.36 -13.27
CA ALA A 498 -4.47 -27.71 -13.75
C ALA A 498 -4.16 -28.69 -12.60
N ARG A 499 -3.39 -28.26 -11.60
CA ARG A 499 -3.14 -29.05 -10.38
C ARG A 499 -4.43 -29.31 -9.60
N ALA A 500 -5.26 -28.28 -9.43
CA ALA A 500 -6.54 -28.41 -8.75
C ALA A 500 -7.48 -29.39 -9.48
N LEU A 501 -7.57 -29.27 -10.82
CA LEU A 501 -8.32 -30.18 -11.66
C LEU A 501 -7.79 -31.62 -11.57
N SER A 502 -6.47 -31.81 -11.64
CA SER A 502 -5.84 -33.13 -11.51
C SER A 502 -6.16 -33.78 -10.18
N LEU A 503 -6.08 -33.03 -9.06
CA LEU A 503 -6.46 -33.56 -7.75
C LEU A 503 -7.95 -33.94 -7.70
N PHE A 504 -8.82 -33.12 -8.28
CA PHE A 504 -10.26 -33.40 -8.36
C PHE A 504 -10.57 -34.68 -9.15
N VAL A 505 -9.89 -34.89 -10.29
CA VAL A 505 -10.13 -36.04 -11.19
C VAL A 505 -9.49 -37.32 -10.65
N PHE A 506 -8.21 -37.29 -10.27
CA PHE A 506 -7.45 -38.50 -9.95
C PHE A 506 -7.41 -38.84 -8.46
N ARG A 507 -7.68 -37.87 -7.57
CA ARG A 507 -7.65 -38.05 -6.10
C ARG A 507 -8.86 -37.41 -5.42
N ARG A 508 -10.06 -37.70 -5.95
CA ARG A 508 -11.34 -37.13 -5.50
C ARG A 508 -11.52 -37.15 -3.97
N TRP A 509 -11.18 -38.25 -3.30
CA TRP A 509 -11.30 -38.35 -1.83
C TRP A 509 -10.39 -37.38 -1.08
N ALA A 510 -9.16 -37.18 -1.53
CA ALA A 510 -8.24 -36.21 -0.94
C ALA A 510 -8.74 -34.78 -1.14
N PHE A 511 -9.28 -34.47 -2.33
CA PHE A 511 -9.92 -33.19 -2.61
C PHE A 511 -11.12 -32.93 -1.70
N LEU A 512 -12.04 -33.90 -1.57
CA LEU A 512 -13.22 -33.78 -0.72
C LEU A 512 -12.86 -33.65 0.77
N ARG A 513 -11.81 -34.35 1.23
CA ARG A 513 -11.31 -34.21 2.61
C ARG A 513 -10.77 -32.81 2.89
N LEU A 514 -10.01 -32.23 1.96
CA LEU A 514 -9.52 -30.85 2.10
C LEU A 514 -10.67 -29.84 2.08
N LEU A 515 -11.67 -30.06 1.23
CA LEU A 515 -12.88 -29.24 1.18
C LEU A 515 -13.64 -29.29 2.51
N ALA A 516 -13.89 -30.49 3.04
CA ALA A 516 -14.56 -30.68 4.33
C ALA A 516 -13.79 -30.04 5.49
N GLU A 517 -12.47 -30.21 5.53
CA GLU A 517 -11.62 -29.59 6.57
C GLU A 517 -11.68 -28.05 6.49
N ARG A 518 -11.68 -27.48 5.28
CA ARG A 518 -11.85 -26.04 5.07
C ARG A 518 -13.17 -25.54 5.65
N HIS A 519 -14.27 -26.23 5.36
CA HIS A 519 -15.59 -25.88 5.90
C HIS A 519 -15.61 -25.94 7.42
N ALA A 520 -15.09 -27.01 8.01
CA ALA A 520 -15.07 -27.17 9.46
C ALA A 520 -14.19 -26.13 10.16
N ILE A 521 -13.04 -25.73 9.58
CA ILE A 521 -12.21 -24.63 10.10
C ILE A 521 -12.97 -23.30 9.99
N ARG A 522 -13.63 -23.04 8.85
CA ARG A 522 -14.41 -21.81 8.62
C ARG A 522 -15.56 -21.68 9.61
N GLU A 523 -16.28 -22.77 9.86
CA GLU A 523 -17.39 -22.81 10.83
C GLU A 523 -16.89 -22.52 12.24
N GLU A 524 -15.76 -23.11 12.65
CA GLU A 524 -15.17 -22.84 13.97
C GLU A 524 -14.74 -21.38 14.13
N ILE A 525 -14.11 -20.78 13.10
CA ILE A 525 -13.75 -19.35 13.11
C ILE A 525 -15.00 -18.48 13.26
N VAL A 526 -16.07 -18.78 12.53
CA VAL A 526 -17.33 -18.03 12.61
C VAL A 526 -18.01 -18.23 13.96
N ALA A 527 -17.98 -19.45 14.52
CA ALA A 527 -18.55 -19.75 15.83
C ALA A 527 -17.83 -18.99 16.95
N LEU A 528 -16.49 -18.99 16.94
CA LEU A 528 -15.69 -18.19 17.87
C LEU A 528 -15.95 -16.69 17.69
N GLY A 529 -16.07 -16.21 16.45
CA GLY A 529 -16.43 -14.83 16.17
C GLY A 529 -17.79 -14.42 16.76
N ARG A 530 -18.80 -15.28 16.67
CA ARG A 530 -20.11 -15.05 17.30
C ARG A 530 -20.02 -15.06 18.83
N ALA A 531 -19.22 -15.97 19.40
CA ALA A 531 -19.02 -16.04 20.84
C ALA A 531 -18.39 -14.73 21.37
N VAL A 532 -17.41 -14.17 20.65
CA VAL A 532 -16.82 -12.86 20.98
C VAL A 532 -17.84 -11.72 20.91
N GLU A 533 -18.80 -11.76 19.99
CA GLU A 533 -19.85 -10.73 19.90
C GLU A 533 -20.87 -10.80 21.05
N THR A 534 -20.98 -11.96 21.72
CA THR A 534 -21.94 -12.21 22.81
C THR A 534 -21.34 -12.17 24.21
N SER A 535 -20.01 -12.26 24.33
CA SER A 535 -19.24 -12.10 25.57
C SER A 535 -18.97 -10.63 25.86
#